data_AF-S4P555-F1
#
_entry.id   AF-S4P555-F1
#
_cell.length_a   1.000
_cell.length_b   1.000
_cell.length_c   1.000
_cell.angle_alpha   90.00
_cell.angle_beta   90.00
_cell.angle_gamma   90.00
#
_symmetry.space_group_name_H-M   'P 1'
#
loop_
_entity.id
_entity.type
_entity.pdbx_description
1 polymer ?
#
loop_
_entity_poly.entity_id
_entity_poly.type
_entity_poly.pdbx_seq_one_letter_code
_entity_poly.pdbx_strand_id
1 'polypeptide(L)'
;YKSKTHWAKLKKKNSPKYKALNHFDEFYGSVFGNKWVSMKEALLRRSKYVAVVNNYGDAEQTMEYLSNRGAHCLKNLMSIQKEFHNQYNPQTETPPT
;
A
#
# COMPACT_ATOMS: atom_id res chain seq x y z
N TYR A 1 12.47 -35.04 22.81
CA TYR A 1 13.50 -34.99 21.76
C TYR A 1 13.60 -33.55 21.23
N LYS A 2 14.68 -32.80 21.52
CA LYS A 2 14.84 -31.43 20.98
C LYS A 2 15.35 -31.53 19.55
N SER A 3 14.49 -31.24 18.58
CA SER A 3 14.89 -31.15 17.18
C SER A 3 15.89 -30.00 17.00
N LYS A 4 17.08 -30.31 16.45
CA LYS A 4 18.09 -29.29 16.13
C LYS A 4 17.53 -28.38 15.04
N THR A 5 17.39 -27.09 15.34
CA THR A 5 16.93 -26.12 14.35
C THR A 5 17.99 -25.98 13.25
N HIS A 6 17.57 -26.21 12.00
CA HIS A 6 18.46 -26.13 10.83
C HIS A 6 19.17 -24.76 10.74
N TRP A 7 20.46 -24.75 10.45
CA TRP A 7 21.33 -23.56 10.47
C TRP A 7 20.81 -22.42 9.58
N ALA A 8 20.15 -22.73 8.46
CA ALA A 8 19.56 -21.72 7.58
C ALA A 8 18.42 -20.92 8.25
N LYS A 9 17.63 -21.56 9.13
CA LYS A 9 16.57 -20.88 9.91
C LYS A 9 17.17 -19.94 10.96
N LEU A 10 18.29 -20.35 11.59
CA LEU A 10 19.03 -19.51 12.55
C LEU A 10 19.64 -18.29 11.84
N LYS A 11 20.25 -18.49 10.67
CA LYS A 11 20.82 -17.39 9.86
C LYS A 11 19.75 -16.38 9.42
N LYS A 12 18.54 -16.85 9.05
CA LYS A 12 17.41 -15.98 8.68
C LYS A 12 16.99 -15.05 9.82
N LYS A 13 16.90 -15.55 11.05
CA LYS A 13 16.55 -14.76 12.25
C LYS A 13 17.58 -13.68 12.59
N ASN A 14 18.84 -13.88 12.23
CA ASN A 14 19.88 -12.90 12.47
C ASN A 14 20.06 -11.87 11.34
N SER A 15 19.30 -11.99 10.24
CA SER A 15 19.40 -11.05 9.12
C SER A 15 18.92 -9.65 9.51
N PRO A 16 19.57 -8.57 9.01
CA PRO A 16 19.11 -7.19 9.24
C PRO A 16 17.64 -6.97 8.83
N LYS A 17 17.22 -7.58 7.72
CA LYS A 17 15.83 -7.54 7.24
C LYS A 17 14.86 -8.13 8.26
N TYR A 18 15.20 -9.27 8.88
CA TYR A 18 14.34 -9.88 9.88
C TYR A 18 14.25 -9.03 11.16
N LYS A 19 15.38 -8.48 11.62
CA LYS A 19 15.40 -7.58 12.78
C LYS A 19 14.58 -6.31 12.53
N ALA A 20 14.71 -5.71 11.34
CA ALA A 20 13.92 -4.54 10.94
C ALA A 20 12.41 -4.84 10.90
N LEU A 21 12.02 -5.99 10.34
CA LEU A 21 10.61 -6.41 10.32
C LEU A 21 10.05 -6.63 11.72
N ASN A 22 10.82 -7.23 12.63
CA ASN A 22 10.40 -7.43 14.02
C ASN A 22 10.21 -6.08 14.74
N HIS A 23 11.14 -5.15 14.55
CA HIS A 23 11.00 -3.79 15.10
C HIS A 23 9.78 -3.06 14.53
N PHE A 24 9.50 -3.19 13.22
CA PHE A 24 8.30 -2.63 12.60
C PHE A 24 7.02 -3.24 13.17
N ASP A 25 6.99 -4.54 13.43
CA ASP A 25 5.84 -5.20 14.04
C ASP A 25 5.56 -4.70 15.46
N GLU A 26 6.60 -4.52 16.28
CA GLU A 26 6.45 -3.99 17.64
C GLU A 26 6.01 -2.53 17.65
N PHE A 27 6.71 -1.68 16.87
CA PHE A 27 6.45 -0.24 16.86
C PHE A 27 5.13 0.09 16.16
N TYR A 28 4.99 -0.27 14.88
CA TYR A 28 3.81 0.09 14.09
C TYR A 28 2.58 -0.75 14.42
N GLY A 29 2.76 -1.96 14.94
CA GLY A 29 1.66 -2.74 15.50
C GLY A 29 0.97 -2.03 16.66
N SER A 30 1.75 -1.40 17.56
CA SER A 30 1.19 -0.64 18.68
C SER A 30 0.43 0.63 18.22
N VAL A 31 0.92 1.30 17.17
CA VAL A 31 0.35 2.57 16.68
C VAL A 31 -0.89 2.35 15.82
N PHE A 32 -0.88 1.36 14.93
CA PHE A 32 -1.93 1.16 13.93
C PHE A 32 -2.86 -0.03 14.23
N GLY A 33 -2.57 -0.81 15.26
CA GLY A 33 -3.37 -1.96 15.69
C GLY A 33 -3.65 -2.91 14.53
N ASN A 34 -4.93 -3.27 14.34
CA ASN A 34 -5.36 -4.21 13.30
C ASN A 34 -5.06 -3.72 11.87
N LYS A 35 -4.91 -2.41 11.65
CA LYS A 35 -4.58 -1.86 10.31
C LYS A 35 -3.14 -2.14 9.92
N TRP A 36 -2.24 -2.37 10.88
CA TRP A 36 -0.83 -2.64 10.62
C TRP A 36 -0.63 -3.84 9.70
N VAL A 37 -1.45 -4.90 9.86
CA VAL A 37 -1.33 -6.13 9.05
C VAL A 37 -1.46 -5.82 7.56
N SER A 38 -2.48 -5.05 7.16
CA SER A 38 -2.68 -4.64 5.77
C SER A 38 -1.59 -3.68 5.27
N MET A 39 -1.10 -2.78 6.12
CA MET A 39 0.00 -1.87 5.77
C MET A 39 1.31 -2.63 5.53
N LYS A 40 1.66 -3.55 6.43
CA LYS A 40 2.84 -4.42 6.30
C LYS A 40 2.77 -5.25 5.04
N GLU A 41 1.60 -5.81 4.73
CA GLU A 41 1.40 -6.54 3.49
C GLU A 41 1.65 -5.64 2.27
N ALA A 42 1.14 -4.41 2.27
CA ALA A 42 1.40 -3.45 1.21
C ALA A 42 2.89 -3.09 1.08
N LEU A 43 3.62 -2.93 2.19
CA LEU A 43 5.06 -2.65 2.22
C LEU A 43 5.92 -3.80 1.66
N LEU A 44 5.44 -5.04 1.77
CA LEU A 44 6.14 -6.23 1.28
C LEU A 44 5.82 -6.54 -0.20
N ARG A 45 4.83 -5.89 -0.79
CA ARG A 45 4.46 -6.01 -2.20
C ARG A 45 5.33 -5.08 -3.06
N ARG A 46 5.24 -5.25 -4.39
CA ARG A 46 5.91 -4.36 -5.36
C ARG A 46 5.32 -2.95 -5.27
N SER A 47 6.17 -1.94 -5.14
CA SER A 47 5.77 -0.54 -5.14
C SER A 47 5.06 -0.15 -6.44
N LYS A 48 3.98 0.63 -6.30
CA LYS A 48 3.32 1.31 -7.44
C LYS A 48 4.00 2.66 -7.61
N TYR A 49 4.51 2.93 -8.81
CA TYR A 49 5.20 4.18 -9.14
C TYR A 49 4.23 5.25 -9.64
N VAL A 50 4.59 6.51 -9.43
CA VAL A 50 3.87 7.69 -9.91
C VAL A 50 4.87 8.61 -10.60
N ALA A 51 4.45 9.25 -11.70
CA ALA A 51 5.25 10.27 -12.38
C ALA A 51 4.84 11.65 -11.87
N VAL A 52 5.83 12.46 -11.50
CA VAL A 52 5.64 13.89 -11.21
C VAL A 52 5.97 14.66 -12.47
N VAL A 53 4.98 15.36 -13.02
CA VAL A 53 5.15 16.14 -14.25
C VAL A 53 5.97 17.38 -13.94
N ASN A 54 6.97 17.66 -14.79
CA ASN A 54 7.77 18.87 -14.68
C ASN A 54 7.02 20.04 -15.34
N ASN A 55 6.55 20.99 -14.53
CA ASN A 55 5.79 22.15 -15.00
C ASN A 55 6.65 23.20 -15.73
N TYR A 56 7.98 23.10 -15.68
CA TYR A 56 8.88 23.99 -16.41
C TYR A 56 9.21 23.49 -17.83
N GLY A 57 8.72 22.31 -18.20
CA GLY A 57 8.78 21.77 -19.56
C GLY A 57 7.41 21.79 -20.24
N ASP A 58 7.22 20.91 -21.22
CA ASP A 58 5.93 20.70 -21.85
C ASP A 58 5.08 19.71 -21.03
N ALA A 59 4.35 20.26 -20.05
CA ALA A 59 3.52 19.49 -19.14
C ALA A 59 2.33 18.83 -19.86
N GLU A 60 1.69 19.52 -20.81
CA GLU A 60 0.52 19.02 -21.52
C GLU A 60 0.88 17.81 -22.40
N GLN A 61 1.92 17.94 -23.23
CA GLN A 61 2.42 16.84 -24.05
C GLN A 61 2.86 15.65 -23.18
N THR A 62 3.54 15.92 -22.05
CA THR A 62 3.98 14.87 -21.12
C THR A 62 2.79 14.14 -20.51
N MET A 63 1.74 14.86 -20.08
CA MET A 63 0.53 14.27 -19.53
C MET A 63 -0.19 13.41 -20.57
N GLU A 64 -0.40 13.93 -21.78
CA GLU A 64 -1.04 13.20 -22.87
C GLU A 64 -0.28 11.91 -23.21
N TYR A 65 1.05 12.00 -23.36
CA TYR A 65 1.92 10.86 -23.62
C TYR A 65 1.80 9.77 -22.55
N LEU A 66 1.82 10.16 -21.27
CA LEU A 66 1.67 9.22 -20.16
C LEU A 66 0.27 8.61 -20.14
N SER A 67 -0.78 9.40 -20.40
CA SER A 67 -2.16 8.91 -20.48
C SER A 67 -2.39 7.93 -21.63
N ASN A 68 -1.79 8.17 -22.80
CA ASN A 68 -1.81 7.24 -23.93
C ASN A 68 -1.11 5.90 -23.61
N ARG A 69 -0.24 5.87 -22.60
CA ARG A 69 0.40 4.65 -22.06
C ARG A 69 -0.34 4.04 -20.87
N GLY A 70 -1.54 4.53 -20.56
CA GLY A 70 -2.39 4.02 -19.48
C GLY A 70 -2.08 4.61 -18.10
N ALA A 71 -1.30 5.70 -18.01
CA ALA A 71 -1.17 6.42 -16.75
C ALA A 71 -2.44 7.25 -16.48
N HIS A 72 -2.89 7.25 -15.23
CA HIS A 72 -4.03 8.03 -14.80
C HIS A 72 -3.61 9.16 -13.86
N CYS A 73 -4.27 10.31 -13.98
CA CYS A 73 -4.09 11.41 -13.06
C CYS A 73 -4.59 11.01 -11.65
N LEU A 74 -3.67 10.93 -10.68
CA LEU A 74 -3.99 10.49 -9.32
C LEU A 74 -4.99 11.43 -8.64
N LYS A 75 -4.91 12.73 -8.91
CA LYS A 75 -5.86 13.72 -8.38
C LYS A 75 -7.29 13.39 -8.80
N ASN A 76 -7.50 13.12 -10.09
CA ASN A 76 -8.82 12.80 -10.63
C ASN A 76 -9.35 11.50 -10.03
N LEU A 77 -8.49 10.47 -9.95
CA LEU A 77 -8.86 9.18 -9.36
C LEU A 77 -9.29 9.31 -7.88
N MET A 78 -8.55 10.10 -7.10
CA MET A 78 -8.87 10.34 -5.70
C MET A 78 -10.16 11.15 -5.51
N SER A 79 -10.41 12.14 -6.36
CA SER A 79 -11.66 12.92 -6.32
C SER A 79 -12.87 12.03 -6.59
N ILE A 80 -12.83 11.21 -7.64
CA ILE A 80 -13.91 10.28 -7.99
C ILE A 80 -14.15 9.29 -6.85
N GLN A 81 -13.09 8.73 -6.27
CA GLN A 81 -13.20 7.81 -5.14
C GLN A 81 -13.83 8.47 -3.91
N LYS A 82 -13.46 9.73 -3.62
CA LYS A 82 -14.03 10.50 -2.52
C LYS A 82 -15.51 10.78 -2.73
N GLU A 83 -15.90 11.19 -3.94
CA GLU A 83 -17.30 11.45 -4.31
C GLU A 83 -18.16 10.18 -4.16
N PHE A 84 -17.67 9.05 -4.69
CA PHE A 84 -18.33 7.76 -4.53
C PHE A 84 -18.51 7.36 -3.06
N HIS A 85 -17.47 7.53 -2.24
CA HIS A 85 -17.55 7.22 -0.81
C HIS A 85 -18.56 8.09 -0.07
N ASN A 86 -18.68 9.38 -0.44
CA ASN A 86 -19.64 10.29 0.18
C ASN A 86 -21.10 9.96 -0.20
N GLN A 87 -21.33 9.49 -1.43
CA GLN A 87 -22.66 9.13 -1.91
C GLN A 87 -23.13 7.76 -1.38
N TYR A 88 -22.20 6.84 -1.12
CA TYR A 88 -22.52 5.49 -0.66
C TYR A 88 -22.88 5.48 0.84
N ASN A 89 -24.17 5.33 1.15
CA ASN A 89 -24.68 5.10 2.51
C ASN A 89 -25.06 3.61 2.70
N PRO A 90 -24.28 2.79 3.41
CA PRO A 90 -24.53 1.35 3.55
C PRO A 90 -25.76 0.99 4.41
N GLN A 91 -26.52 1.96 4.94
CA GLN A 91 -27.62 1.74 5.90
C GLN A 91 -29.01 1.62 5.25
N THR A 92 -29.16 1.67 3.92
CA THR A 92 -30.50 1.68 3.26
C THR A 92 -30.98 0.33 2.72
N GLU A 93 -30.23 -0.75 2.90
CA GLU A 93 -30.63 -2.09 2.42
C GLU A 93 -30.82 -3.06 3.61
N THR A 94 -31.77 -2.76 4.50
CA THR A 94 -32.38 -3.85 5.27
C THR A 94 -33.35 -4.60 4.33
N PRO A 95 -33.15 -5.91 4.09
CA PRO A 95 -34.05 -6.68 3.24
C PRO A 95 -35.47 -6.64 3.84
N PRO A 96 -36.53 -6.50 3.01
CA PRO A 96 -37.90 -6.58 3.51
C PRO A 96 -38.14 -7.97 4.13
N THR A 97 -38.63 -7.95 5.37
CA THR A 97 -39.15 -9.11 6.14
C THR A 97 -40.24 -9.85 5.40
#